data_AF-A0A975NUE2-F1
#
_entry.id   AF-A0A975NUE2-F1
#
_cell.length_a   1.000
_cell.length_b   1.000
_cell.length_c   1.000
_cell.angle_alpha   90.00
_cell.angle_beta   90.00
_cell.angle_gamma   90.00
#
_symmetry.space_group_name_H-M   'P 1'
#
loop_
_entity.id
_entity.type
_entity.pdbx_description
1 polymer ?
#
loop_
_entity_poly.entity_id
_entity_poly.type
_entity_poly.pdbx_seq_one_letter_code
_entity_poly.pdbx_strand_id
1 'polypeptide(L)'
;MLRHALIAVLAMGPAALPTAALAYDIKPKTPESAFAAKLRPDILGVSTDSSAESARAIFESAFRGRTNTSTDIQQPKFGGTAISYTAALVFSLPSGPKQTGEVLSGSFSSPASSNRAYFVSRNLTFAQDQQPSKAEMIKQVMDKYGAPTIVGNQHLYYIYRAGKIVSVGAKYKEATALEAVDRPLEPRTAIKLNDANGRGSCVAVVKRSLAKEKTLSAMLGEAKGANCDGALSVELTTGNTPDRVGNAQFTLLDFKRMISAAAIDGEALAAEQNERNPTPRASAPKL
;
A
#
# COMPACT_ATOMS: atom_id res chain seq x y z
N MET A 1 -85.30 -14.23 -12.98
CA MET A 1 -84.70 -14.03 -14.32
C MET A 1 -83.94 -12.70 -14.30
N LEU A 2 -82.75 -12.66 -14.94
CA LEU A 2 -81.73 -11.58 -15.00
C LEU A 2 -81.02 -11.30 -13.66
N ARG A 3 -79.74 -11.62 -13.41
CA ARG A 3 -78.42 -11.41 -14.09
C ARG A 3 -77.99 -9.93 -14.20
N HIS A 4 -76.67 -9.76 -14.02
CA HIS A 4 -75.77 -8.59 -14.22
C HIS A 4 -75.42 -7.79 -12.95
N ALA A 5 -74.17 -7.43 -12.65
CA ALA A 5 -72.82 -7.90 -12.98
C ALA A 5 -71.89 -6.99 -12.14
N LEU A 6 -71.09 -7.56 -11.24
CA LEU A 6 -70.02 -6.83 -10.55
C LEU A 6 -68.73 -7.07 -11.34
N ILE A 7 -68.22 -6.05 -12.02
CA ILE A 7 -66.92 -6.09 -12.69
C ILE A 7 -65.85 -5.75 -11.64
N ALA A 8 -65.07 -6.75 -11.22
CA ALA A 8 -63.83 -6.54 -10.47
C ALA A 8 -62.69 -6.30 -11.46
N VAL A 9 -62.12 -5.09 -11.47
CA VAL A 9 -60.90 -4.77 -12.21
C VAL A 9 -59.70 -5.27 -11.39
N LEU A 10 -59.13 -6.41 -11.77
CA LEU A 10 -57.79 -6.80 -11.34
C LEU A 10 -56.76 -5.98 -12.13
N ALA A 11 -56.15 -4.98 -11.48
CA ALA A 11 -54.93 -4.37 -11.97
C ALA A 11 -53.77 -5.38 -11.80
N MET A 12 -53.39 -6.03 -12.89
CA MET A 12 -52.15 -6.80 -12.97
C MET A 12 -50.98 -5.80 -12.98
N GLY A 13 -50.37 -5.56 -11.82
CA GLY A 13 -49.06 -4.93 -11.75
C GLY A 13 -47.99 -5.91 -12.29
N PRO A 14 -46.98 -5.45 -13.06
CA PRO A 14 -45.90 -6.31 -13.48
C PRO A 14 -45.12 -6.74 -12.23
N ALA A 15 -45.16 -8.04 -11.93
CA ALA A 15 -44.25 -8.65 -10.98
C ALA A 15 -42.83 -8.44 -11.52
N ALA A 16 -42.11 -7.49 -10.94
CA ALA A 16 -40.67 -7.39 -11.12
C ALA A 16 -40.07 -8.69 -10.58
N LEU A 17 -39.69 -9.59 -11.49
CA LEU A 17 -38.87 -10.74 -11.13
C LEU A 17 -37.59 -10.21 -10.47
N PRO A 18 -37.17 -10.74 -9.31
CA PRO A 18 -35.87 -10.43 -8.78
C PRO A 18 -34.85 -10.88 -9.82
N THR A 19 -34.12 -9.92 -10.40
CA THR A 19 -32.93 -10.23 -11.19
C THR A 19 -32.03 -11.05 -10.28
N ALA A 20 -31.92 -12.35 -10.57
CA ALA A 20 -30.88 -13.18 -10.01
C ALA A 20 -29.56 -12.56 -10.50
N ALA A 21 -28.95 -11.72 -9.65
CA ALA A 21 -27.62 -11.24 -9.88
C ALA A 21 -26.72 -12.48 -9.88
N LEU A 22 -26.39 -12.97 -11.07
CA LEU A 22 -25.35 -13.98 -11.21
C LEU A 22 -24.13 -13.46 -10.48
N ALA A 23 -23.61 -14.25 -9.54
CA ALA A 23 -22.41 -13.88 -8.80
C ALA A 23 -21.27 -13.73 -9.82
N TYR A 24 -20.82 -12.50 -10.03
CA TYR A 24 -19.67 -12.21 -10.89
C TYR A 24 -18.44 -12.92 -10.31
N ASP A 25 -17.88 -13.87 -11.06
CA ASP A 25 -16.72 -14.63 -10.65
C ASP A 25 -15.44 -13.83 -10.96
N ILE A 26 -14.81 -13.29 -9.91
CA ILE A 26 -13.57 -12.54 -10.05
C ILE A 26 -12.43 -13.52 -10.27
N LYS A 27 -11.87 -13.57 -11.48
CA LYS A 27 -10.66 -14.35 -11.78
C LYS A 27 -9.40 -13.58 -11.36
N PRO A 28 -8.69 -13.99 -10.30
CA PRO A 28 -7.52 -13.25 -9.83
C PRO A 28 -6.37 -13.35 -10.84
N LYS A 29 -5.72 -12.22 -11.10
CA LYS A 29 -4.44 -12.12 -11.80
C LYS A 29 -3.37 -11.68 -10.81
N THR A 30 -2.17 -12.24 -10.93
CA THR A 30 -1.03 -11.82 -10.09
C THR A 30 -0.46 -10.52 -10.64
N PRO A 31 -0.47 -9.40 -9.88
CA PRO A 31 0.15 -8.17 -10.33
C PRO A 31 1.68 -8.32 -10.32
N GLU A 32 2.34 -7.57 -11.20
CA GLU A 32 3.79 -7.47 -11.20
C GLU A 32 4.30 -6.82 -9.89
N SER A 33 5.58 -7.00 -9.58
CA SER A 33 6.20 -6.44 -8.39
C SER A 33 7.62 -5.98 -8.65
N ALA A 34 8.04 -4.96 -7.93
CA ALA A 34 9.43 -4.52 -7.85
C ALA A 34 10.36 -5.55 -7.18
N PHE A 35 9.80 -6.43 -6.36
CA PHE A 35 10.51 -7.26 -5.37
C PHE A 35 10.51 -8.74 -5.75
N ALA A 36 10.75 -9.04 -7.03
CA ALA A 36 10.81 -10.42 -7.51
C ALA A 36 12.10 -11.15 -7.07
N ALA A 37 12.05 -12.49 -7.07
CA ALA A 37 13.16 -13.40 -6.75
C ALA A 37 13.66 -13.31 -5.29
N LYS A 38 14.97 -13.08 -5.07
CA LYS A 38 15.59 -13.08 -3.73
C LYS A 38 15.36 -11.78 -2.95
N LEU A 39 14.88 -10.73 -3.60
CA LEU A 39 14.73 -9.42 -3.01
C LEU A 39 13.37 -9.32 -2.32
N ARG A 40 13.33 -9.43 -1.00
CA ARG A 40 12.08 -9.38 -0.21
C ARG A 40 12.23 -8.49 1.01
N PRO A 41 12.30 -7.15 0.85
CA PRO A 41 12.21 -6.27 2.01
C PRO A 41 10.87 -6.46 2.70
N ASP A 42 10.91 -6.55 4.02
CA ASP A 42 9.74 -6.75 4.87
C ASP A 42 9.75 -5.76 6.03
N ILE A 43 8.57 -5.48 6.58
CA ILE A 43 8.39 -4.80 7.85
C ILE A 43 7.68 -5.79 8.78
N LEU A 44 8.38 -6.26 9.82
CA LEU A 44 7.90 -7.29 10.74
C LEU A 44 7.43 -8.59 10.05
N GLY A 45 8.09 -9.01 8.97
CA GLY A 45 7.70 -10.17 8.18
C GLY A 45 6.61 -9.91 7.15
N VAL A 46 6.05 -8.69 7.11
CA VAL A 46 5.11 -8.28 6.05
C VAL A 46 5.89 -7.67 4.90
N SER A 47 5.93 -8.39 3.78
CA SER A 47 6.47 -7.89 2.50
C SER A 47 5.31 -7.50 1.58
N THR A 48 5.60 -6.94 0.41
CA THR A 48 4.51 -6.67 -0.53
C THR A 48 3.85 -7.96 -0.98
N ASP A 49 4.58 -9.08 -1.13
CA ASP A 49 4.01 -10.39 -1.47
C ASP A 49 2.99 -10.93 -0.46
N SER A 50 2.90 -10.36 0.75
CA SER A 50 1.89 -10.73 1.73
C SER A 50 0.46 -10.42 1.24
N SER A 51 -0.47 -11.34 1.49
CA SER A 51 -1.92 -11.07 1.37
C SER A 51 -2.42 -10.25 2.56
N ALA A 52 -3.58 -9.62 2.44
CA ALA A 52 -4.19 -8.90 3.56
C ALA A 52 -4.44 -9.80 4.76
N GLU A 53 -4.86 -11.04 4.53
CA GLU A 53 -5.05 -12.04 5.59
C GLU A 53 -3.75 -12.35 6.34
N SER A 54 -2.66 -12.63 5.61
CA SER A 54 -1.36 -12.92 6.23
C SER A 54 -0.80 -11.73 7.01
N ALA A 55 -0.95 -10.51 6.47
CA ALA A 55 -0.53 -9.29 7.13
C ALA A 55 -1.36 -9.02 8.40
N ARG A 56 -2.68 -9.26 8.34
CA ARG A 56 -3.57 -9.16 9.50
C ARG A 56 -3.15 -10.11 10.61
N ALA A 57 -2.87 -11.38 10.30
CA ALA A 57 -2.41 -12.34 11.30
C ALA A 57 -1.11 -11.90 11.99
N ILE A 58 -0.17 -11.33 11.22
CA ILE A 58 1.07 -10.77 11.76
C ILE A 58 0.79 -9.56 12.66
N PHE A 59 -0.09 -8.64 12.24
CA PHE A 59 -0.44 -7.45 13.02
C PHE A 59 -1.16 -7.83 14.31
N GLU A 60 -2.13 -8.75 14.25
CA GLU A 60 -2.81 -9.28 15.44
C GLU A 60 -1.83 -9.94 16.40
N SER A 61 -0.85 -10.71 15.89
CA SER A 61 0.19 -11.30 16.71
C SER A 61 1.10 -10.25 17.36
N ALA A 62 1.47 -9.18 16.65
CA ALA A 62 2.35 -8.13 17.16
C ALA A 62 1.69 -7.29 18.27
N PHE A 63 0.36 -7.18 18.25
CA PHE A 63 -0.43 -6.42 19.22
C PHE A 63 -1.09 -7.30 20.31
N ARG A 64 -0.95 -8.62 20.21
CA ARG A 64 -1.52 -9.57 21.19
C ARG A 64 -1.04 -9.25 22.60
N GLY A 65 -2.00 -9.20 23.54
CA GLY A 65 -1.72 -8.97 24.96
C GLY A 65 -1.41 -7.52 25.32
N ARG A 66 -1.39 -6.59 24.35
CA ARG A 66 -1.27 -5.16 24.63
C ARG A 66 -2.64 -4.57 24.96
N THR A 67 -2.71 -3.74 26.00
CA THR A 67 -3.92 -3.00 26.36
C THR A 67 -4.00 -1.68 25.58
N ASN A 68 -5.20 -1.14 25.36
CA ASN A 68 -5.44 0.15 24.69
C ASN A 68 -5.04 0.19 23.21
N THR A 69 -5.12 -0.95 22.52
CA THR A 69 -4.90 -1.02 21.07
C THR A 69 -6.18 -0.66 20.32
N SER A 70 -6.05 0.06 19.20
CA SER A 70 -7.13 0.24 18.24
C SER A 70 -6.83 -0.50 16.95
N THR A 71 -7.88 -0.98 16.29
CA THR A 71 -7.80 -1.69 15.03
C THR A 71 -8.85 -1.15 14.08
N ASP A 72 -8.42 -0.67 12.92
CA ASP A 72 -9.27 -0.27 11.81
C ASP A 72 -9.00 -1.18 10.61
N ILE A 73 -10.07 -1.75 10.06
CA ILE A 73 -10.02 -2.68 8.92
C ILE A 73 -11.03 -2.18 7.89
N GLN A 74 -10.53 -1.68 6.77
CA GLN A 74 -11.38 -1.21 5.69
C GLN A 74 -11.73 -2.38 4.78
N GLN A 75 -13.02 -2.72 4.69
CA GLN A 75 -13.52 -3.86 3.91
C GLN A 75 -14.55 -3.44 2.84
N PRO A 76 -14.15 -2.69 1.80
CA PRO A 76 -15.05 -2.33 0.71
C PRO A 76 -15.49 -3.55 -0.11
N LYS A 77 -16.56 -3.37 -0.89
CA LYS A 77 -16.96 -4.31 -1.94
C LYS A 77 -16.18 -4.06 -3.22
N PHE A 78 -15.91 -5.10 -4.00
CA PHE A 78 -15.34 -4.96 -5.32
C PHE A 78 -16.42 -4.59 -6.35
N GLY A 79 -16.32 -3.43 -6.98
CA GLY A 79 -17.36 -2.94 -7.90
C GLY A 79 -18.72 -2.89 -7.19
N GLY A 80 -19.78 -3.33 -7.86
CA GLY A 80 -21.04 -3.57 -7.15
C GLY A 80 -21.26 -5.04 -6.77
N THR A 81 -20.24 -5.90 -6.88
CA THR A 81 -20.35 -7.32 -6.51
C THR A 81 -20.63 -7.49 -5.01
N ALA A 82 -21.01 -8.70 -4.59
CA ALA A 82 -21.15 -9.03 -3.18
C ALA A 82 -19.80 -9.32 -2.48
N ILE A 83 -18.69 -9.30 -3.21
CA ILE A 83 -17.38 -9.71 -2.70
C ILE A 83 -16.74 -8.53 -1.96
N SER A 84 -16.65 -8.65 -0.64
CA SER A 84 -15.86 -7.75 0.22
C SER A 84 -14.44 -8.24 0.37
N TYR A 85 -13.49 -7.32 0.54
CA TYR A 85 -12.09 -7.63 0.73
C TYR A 85 -11.42 -6.61 1.63
N THR A 86 -10.34 -6.99 2.32
CA THR A 86 -9.56 -6.05 3.12
C THR A 86 -8.69 -5.19 2.22
N ALA A 87 -9.02 -3.90 2.13
CA ALA A 87 -8.28 -2.90 1.37
C ALA A 87 -7.22 -2.19 2.22
N ALA A 88 -7.48 -2.03 3.51
CA ALA A 88 -6.52 -1.43 4.44
C ALA A 88 -6.63 -2.05 5.84
N LEU A 89 -5.48 -2.08 6.52
CA LEU A 89 -5.34 -2.45 7.92
C LEU A 89 -4.59 -1.33 8.64
N VAL A 90 -5.09 -0.90 9.79
CA VAL A 90 -4.37 -0.01 10.70
C VAL A 90 -4.51 -0.57 12.12
N PHE A 91 -3.38 -0.90 12.73
CA PHE A 91 -3.28 -1.31 14.12
C PHE A 91 -2.48 -0.25 14.85
N SER A 92 -3.02 0.27 15.95
CA SER A 92 -2.38 1.35 16.68
C SER A 92 -2.34 1.08 18.18
N LEU A 93 -1.22 1.47 18.77
CA LEU A 93 -0.98 1.53 20.19
C LEU A 93 -0.54 2.97 20.47
N PRO A 94 -1.31 3.75 21.24
CA PRO A 94 -0.96 5.13 21.51
C PRO A 94 0.36 5.22 22.29
N SER A 95 1.14 6.26 21.99
CA SER A 95 2.31 6.61 22.80
C SER A 95 1.90 7.32 24.08
N GLY A 96 2.67 7.12 25.15
CA GLY A 96 2.52 7.83 26.42
C GLY A 96 3.88 8.12 27.05
N PRO A 97 3.93 8.84 28.18
CA PRO A 97 5.18 9.26 28.80
C PRO A 97 6.17 8.12 29.12
N LYS A 98 5.65 6.92 29.40
CA LYS A 98 6.41 5.68 29.70
C LYS A 98 6.09 4.53 28.74
N GLN A 99 5.41 4.84 27.63
CA GLN A 99 4.91 3.84 26.70
C GLN A 99 5.28 4.23 25.28
N THR A 100 6.12 3.41 24.65
CA THR A 100 6.38 3.53 23.21
C THR A 100 5.11 3.21 22.43
N GLY A 101 4.68 4.15 21.60
CA GLY A 101 3.56 3.98 20.68
C GLY A 101 4.00 3.26 19.41
N GLU A 102 3.06 2.59 18.76
CA GLU A 102 3.29 1.87 17.52
C GLU A 102 2.06 1.93 16.63
N VAL A 103 2.25 2.27 15.35
CA VAL A 103 1.22 2.17 14.32
C VAL A 103 1.73 1.27 13.21
N LEU A 104 1.05 0.15 12.97
CA LEU A 104 1.23 -0.68 11.79
C LEU A 104 0.12 -0.39 10.80
N SER A 105 0.47 -0.22 9.54
CA SER A 105 -0.51 -0.01 8.48
C SER A 105 -0.13 -0.78 7.23
N GLY A 106 -1.14 -1.29 6.54
CA GLY A 106 -0.97 -1.96 5.25
C GLY A 106 -2.12 -1.62 4.33
N SER A 107 -1.81 -1.48 3.04
CA SER A 107 -2.83 -1.32 2.00
C SER A 107 -2.66 -2.38 0.92
N PHE A 108 -3.79 -2.90 0.47
CA PHE A 108 -3.87 -4.11 -0.33
C PHE A 108 -4.71 -3.87 -1.58
N SER A 109 -4.29 -4.52 -2.65
CA SER A 109 -5.00 -4.48 -3.92
C SER A 109 -6.33 -5.24 -3.85
N SER A 110 -7.15 -5.16 -4.89
CA SER A 110 -8.44 -5.86 -4.89
C SER A 110 -8.29 -7.39 -5.05
N PRO A 111 -9.38 -8.17 -4.90
CA PRO A 111 -9.38 -9.60 -5.20
C PRO A 111 -8.99 -9.91 -6.65
N ALA A 112 -9.32 -9.02 -7.60
CA ALA A 112 -8.95 -9.20 -9.01
C ALA A 112 -7.43 -9.21 -9.20
N SER A 113 -6.71 -8.46 -8.37
CA SER A 113 -5.25 -8.43 -8.33
C SER A 113 -4.68 -9.22 -7.14
N SER A 114 -5.37 -10.28 -6.73
CA SER A 114 -4.91 -11.25 -5.72
C SER A 114 -4.72 -10.71 -4.29
N ASN A 115 -5.32 -9.56 -3.96
CA ASN A 115 -5.31 -8.94 -2.63
C ASN A 115 -3.92 -8.85 -1.96
N ARG A 116 -2.94 -8.35 -2.73
CA ARG A 116 -1.54 -8.24 -2.33
C ARG A 116 -1.22 -6.86 -1.75
N ALA A 117 -0.31 -6.82 -0.78
CA ALA A 117 0.17 -5.54 -0.26
C ALA A 117 0.92 -4.76 -1.35
N TYR A 118 0.67 -3.46 -1.42
CA TYR A 118 1.45 -2.50 -2.21
C TYR A 118 2.04 -1.37 -1.35
N PHE A 119 1.54 -1.22 -0.13
CA PHE A 119 2.01 -0.28 0.88
C PHE A 119 2.05 -0.99 2.24
N VAL A 120 3.15 -0.86 2.96
CA VAL A 120 3.28 -1.30 4.35
C VAL A 120 4.04 -0.22 5.11
N SER A 121 3.57 0.15 6.29
CA SER A 121 4.29 1.09 7.15
C SER A 121 4.27 0.66 8.61
N ARG A 122 5.35 0.99 9.31
CA ARG A 122 5.46 0.90 10.76
C ARG A 122 5.98 2.21 11.30
N ASN A 123 5.23 2.82 12.19
CA ASN A 123 5.62 4.03 12.88
C ASN A 123 5.84 3.71 14.37
N LEU A 124 7.02 4.00 14.90
CA LEU A 124 7.38 3.85 16.31
C LEU A 124 7.58 5.23 16.91
N THR A 125 6.85 5.53 18.00
CA THR A 125 6.99 6.77 18.76
C THR A 125 7.51 6.43 20.15
N PHE A 126 8.80 6.65 20.38
CA PHE A 126 9.47 6.22 21.61
C PHE A 126 9.12 7.09 22.81
N ALA A 127 8.90 6.44 23.96
CA ALA A 127 8.82 7.15 25.25
C ALA A 127 10.15 7.87 25.55
N GLN A 128 10.12 8.96 26.32
CA GLN A 128 11.28 9.83 26.54
C GLN A 128 12.50 9.09 27.12
N ASP A 129 12.25 8.13 28.01
CA ASP A 129 13.26 7.30 28.68
C ASP A 129 13.68 6.06 27.86
N GLN A 130 13.04 5.82 26.72
CA GLN A 130 13.25 4.65 25.86
C GLN A 130 13.77 5.02 24.46
N GLN A 131 14.20 6.26 24.25
CA GLN A 131 14.67 6.71 22.95
C GLN A 131 16.02 6.06 22.61
N PRO A 132 16.11 5.23 21.55
CA PRO A 132 17.37 4.64 21.15
C PRO A 132 18.30 5.72 20.60
N SER A 133 19.60 5.44 20.61
CA SER A 133 20.53 6.32 19.91
C SER A 133 20.35 6.19 18.39
N LYS A 134 20.62 7.28 17.68
CA LYS A 134 20.58 7.32 16.21
C LYS A 134 21.58 6.34 15.60
N ALA A 135 22.74 6.17 16.23
CA ALA A 135 23.75 5.20 15.83
C ALA A 135 23.22 3.76 15.91
N GLU A 136 22.58 3.38 17.03
CA GLU A 136 21.97 2.04 17.19
C GLU A 136 20.85 1.81 16.18
N MET A 137 19.97 2.80 15.96
CA MET A 137 18.88 2.67 14.98
C MET A 137 19.40 2.52 13.56
N ILE A 138 20.37 3.34 13.15
CA ILE A 138 21.00 3.23 11.82
C ILE A 138 21.66 1.87 11.66
N LYS A 139 22.38 1.40 12.68
CA LYS A 139 22.98 0.07 12.69
C LYS A 139 21.94 -1.02 12.47
N GLN A 140 20.88 -1.06 13.28
CA GLN A 140 19.83 -2.09 13.15
C GLN A 140 19.14 -2.05 11.78
N VAL A 141 18.89 -0.86 11.24
CA VAL A 141 18.30 -0.68 9.91
C VAL A 141 19.24 -1.21 8.83
N MET A 142 20.53 -0.87 8.90
CA MET A 142 21.52 -1.31 7.92
C MET A 142 21.87 -2.78 8.04
N ASP A 143 21.86 -3.36 9.24
CA ASP A 143 22.03 -4.80 9.45
C ASP A 143 20.86 -5.59 8.81
N LYS A 144 19.64 -5.04 8.87
CA LYS A 144 18.46 -5.69 8.26
C LYS A 144 18.38 -5.51 6.75
N TYR A 145 18.54 -4.29 6.24
CA TYR A 145 18.26 -3.97 4.84
C TYR A 145 19.51 -3.74 3.98
N GLY A 146 20.69 -3.77 4.58
CA GLY A 146 21.96 -3.47 3.93
C GLY A 146 22.26 -1.98 3.83
N ALA A 147 23.17 -1.64 2.91
CA ALA A 147 23.55 -0.27 2.66
C ALA A 147 22.44 0.51 1.93
N PRO A 148 22.03 1.71 2.42
CA PRO A 148 21.04 2.53 1.75
C PRO A 148 21.57 3.08 0.43
N THR A 149 20.66 3.35 -0.50
CA THR A 149 20.94 4.02 -1.77
C THR A 149 21.39 5.46 -1.54
N ILE A 150 20.66 6.21 -0.70
CA ILE A 150 20.97 7.60 -0.37
C ILE A 150 20.49 7.91 1.06
N VAL A 151 21.23 8.76 1.78
CA VAL A 151 20.92 9.17 3.15
C VAL A 151 20.89 10.69 3.23
N GLY A 152 19.91 11.23 3.95
CA GLY A 152 19.76 12.66 4.23
C GLY A 152 18.31 13.05 4.49
N ASN A 153 18.09 14.28 4.96
CA ASN A 153 16.79 14.80 5.40
C ASN A 153 16.10 13.86 6.40
N GLN A 154 16.86 13.29 7.35
CA GLN A 154 16.40 12.32 8.35
C GLN A 154 16.03 10.94 7.79
N HIS A 155 16.30 10.66 6.51
CA HIS A 155 15.93 9.39 5.88
C HIS A 155 17.13 8.53 5.47
N LEU A 156 16.91 7.22 5.54
CA LEU A 156 17.66 6.20 4.82
C LEU A 156 16.74 5.66 3.71
N TYR A 157 17.10 5.90 2.46
CA TYR A 157 16.33 5.43 1.30
C TYR A 157 16.99 4.22 0.66
N TYR A 158 16.18 3.20 0.40
CA TYR A 158 16.52 2.00 -0.35
C TYR A 158 15.64 1.99 -1.59
N ILE A 159 16.21 2.34 -2.74
CA ILE A 159 15.46 2.51 -3.99
C ILE A 159 15.69 1.29 -4.86
N TYR A 160 14.61 0.74 -5.43
CA TYR A 160 14.67 -0.48 -6.22
C TYR A 160 14.25 -0.21 -7.66
N ARG A 161 15.03 -0.76 -8.60
CA ARG A 161 14.77 -0.71 -10.03
C ARG A 161 15.24 -2.02 -10.67
N ALA A 162 14.42 -2.60 -11.54
CA ALA A 162 14.65 -3.86 -12.23
C ALA A 162 15.06 -5.01 -11.28
N GLY A 163 14.38 -5.12 -10.13
CA GLY A 163 14.61 -6.19 -9.15
C GLY A 163 15.92 -6.08 -8.36
N LYS A 164 16.58 -4.91 -8.37
CA LYS A 164 17.83 -4.65 -7.65
C LYS A 164 17.76 -3.32 -6.90
N ILE A 165 18.52 -3.20 -5.81
CA ILE A 165 18.75 -1.90 -5.17
C ILE A 165 19.63 -1.04 -6.07
N VAL A 166 19.23 0.20 -6.28
CA VAL A 166 19.98 1.19 -7.07
C VAL A 166 21.16 1.67 -6.26
N SER A 167 22.31 1.81 -6.91
CA SER A 167 23.50 2.47 -6.38
C SER A 167 23.72 3.78 -7.14
N VAL A 168 23.97 4.85 -6.40
CA VAL A 168 24.16 6.21 -6.94
C VAL A 168 25.60 6.72 -6.76
N GLY A 169 26.52 5.80 -6.47
CA GLY A 169 27.97 6.05 -6.38
C GLY A 169 28.50 6.22 -4.95
N ALA A 170 27.65 6.55 -3.99
CA ALA A 170 27.99 6.51 -2.57
C ALA A 170 27.75 5.10 -2.01
N LYS A 171 28.73 4.57 -1.27
CA LYS A 171 28.55 3.36 -0.44
C LYS A 171 28.53 3.80 1.02
N TYR A 172 27.34 3.89 1.60
CA TYR A 172 27.19 4.24 3.00
C TYR A 172 27.59 3.07 3.90
N LYS A 173 28.54 3.34 4.80
CA LYS A 173 28.79 2.58 6.03
C LYS A 173 28.04 3.24 7.18
N GLU A 174 27.85 2.52 8.29
CA GLU A 174 27.12 3.01 9.47
C GLU A 174 27.56 4.43 9.90
N ALA A 175 28.87 4.65 10.05
CA ALA A 175 29.42 5.97 10.43
C ALA A 175 29.07 7.08 9.41
N THR A 176 29.27 6.83 8.12
CA THR A 176 28.95 7.81 7.06
C THR A 176 27.44 8.05 6.91
N ALA A 177 26.60 7.06 7.23
CA ALA A 177 25.16 7.21 7.25
C ALA A 177 24.74 8.08 8.44
N LEU A 178 25.33 7.85 9.62
CA LEU A 178 25.10 8.66 10.81
C LEU A 178 25.50 10.14 10.59
N GLU A 179 26.61 10.40 9.91
CA GLU A 179 27.01 11.78 9.57
C GLU A 179 26.09 12.45 8.53
N ALA A 180 25.53 11.67 7.62
CA ALA A 180 24.72 12.18 6.50
C ALA A 180 23.24 12.34 6.84
N VAL A 181 22.70 11.58 7.79
CA VAL A 181 21.25 11.47 8.03
C VAL A 181 20.60 12.82 8.35
N ASP A 182 21.25 13.67 9.14
CA ASP A 182 20.71 14.99 9.50
C ASP A 182 21.02 16.07 8.46
N ARG A 183 21.84 15.76 7.44
CA ARG A 183 22.19 16.71 6.38
C ARG A 183 21.15 16.66 5.27
N PRO A 184 21.00 17.75 4.48
CA PRO A 184 20.23 17.69 3.26
C PRO A 184 20.74 16.59 2.32
N LEU A 185 19.83 16.01 1.52
CA LEU A 185 20.23 15.06 0.48
C LEU A 185 21.20 15.72 -0.50
N GLU A 186 22.27 15.01 -0.85
CA GLU A 186 23.25 15.49 -1.81
C GLU A 186 22.59 15.61 -3.21
N PRO A 187 22.51 16.83 -3.79
CA PRO A 187 21.73 17.04 -5.01
C PRO A 187 22.19 16.22 -6.22
N ARG A 188 23.50 16.05 -6.44
CA ARG A 188 24.03 15.31 -7.60
C ARG A 188 23.67 13.83 -7.52
N THR A 189 23.67 13.28 -6.32
CA THR A 189 23.32 11.88 -6.02
C THR A 189 21.82 11.68 -6.14
N ALA A 190 21.01 12.62 -5.64
CA ALA A 190 19.56 12.59 -5.78
C ALA A 190 19.11 12.64 -7.25
N ILE A 191 19.76 13.46 -8.09
CA ILE A 191 19.45 13.58 -9.53
C ILE A 191 19.69 12.26 -10.28
N LYS A 192 20.64 11.41 -9.85
CA LYS A 192 20.86 10.08 -10.46
C LYS A 192 19.67 9.13 -10.27
N LEU A 193 18.75 9.43 -9.35
CA LEU A 193 17.52 8.68 -9.16
C LEU A 193 16.39 9.15 -10.09
N ASN A 194 16.59 10.25 -10.83
CA ASN A 194 15.67 10.73 -11.84
C ASN A 194 15.89 9.99 -13.17
N ASP A 195 14.97 10.16 -14.11
CA ASP A 195 15.12 9.66 -15.48
C ASP A 195 16.17 10.46 -16.27
N ALA A 196 16.42 10.06 -17.52
CA ALA A 196 17.39 10.71 -18.39
C ALA A 196 17.10 12.21 -18.64
N ASN A 197 15.86 12.64 -18.43
CA ASN A 197 15.39 14.02 -18.59
C ASN A 197 15.26 14.76 -17.24
N GLY A 198 15.76 14.17 -16.15
CA GLY A 198 15.69 14.74 -14.81
C GLY A 198 14.31 14.69 -14.16
N ARG A 199 13.35 13.94 -14.71
CA ARG A 199 11.99 13.77 -14.19
C ARG A 199 11.85 12.50 -13.33
N GLY A 200 10.74 12.36 -12.63
CA GLY A 200 10.38 11.14 -11.91
C GLY A 200 11.26 10.79 -10.71
N SER A 201 11.66 11.79 -9.92
CA SER A 201 12.48 11.59 -8.73
C SER A 201 11.86 10.59 -7.76
N CYS A 202 12.54 9.45 -7.56
CA CYS A 202 12.13 8.41 -6.62
C CYS A 202 11.95 8.90 -5.19
N VAL A 203 12.88 9.73 -4.71
CA VAL A 203 12.79 10.31 -3.37
C VAL A 203 11.56 11.21 -3.26
N ALA A 204 11.32 12.05 -4.27
CA ALA A 204 10.16 12.94 -4.25
C ALA A 204 8.84 12.16 -4.30
N VAL A 205 8.77 11.09 -5.09
CA VAL A 205 7.61 10.20 -5.16
C VAL A 205 7.35 9.52 -3.82
N VAL A 206 8.38 9.01 -3.13
CA VAL A 206 8.22 8.44 -1.79
C VAL A 206 7.60 9.47 -0.84
N LYS A 207 8.16 10.68 -0.78
CA LYS A 207 7.62 11.76 0.07
C LYS A 207 6.18 12.13 -0.28
N ARG A 208 5.84 12.30 -1.56
CA ARG A 208 4.47 12.60 -1.97
C ARG A 208 3.51 11.45 -1.69
N SER A 209 3.94 10.20 -1.88
CA SER A 209 3.15 9.00 -1.54
C SER A 209 2.85 8.92 -0.05
N LEU A 210 3.77 9.35 0.81
CA LEU A 210 3.54 9.44 2.25
C LEU A 210 2.48 10.48 2.65
N ALA A 211 2.29 11.52 1.85
CA ALA A 211 1.26 12.55 2.09
C ALA A 211 -0.13 12.22 1.50
N LYS A 212 -0.24 11.19 0.66
CA LYS A 212 -1.51 10.77 0.03
C LYS A 212 -2.33 9.85 0.92
N GLU A 213 -3.62 9.74 0.63
CA GLU A 213 -4.43 8.61 1.10
C GLU A 213 -3.80 7.30 0.62
N LYS A 214 -3.83 6.27 1.47
CA LYS A 214 -3.18 4.98 1.19
C LYS A 214 -4.05 4.06 0.34
N THR A 215 -4.84 4.64 -0.55
CA THR A 215 -5.68 3.93 -1.52
C THR A 215 -4.96 3.81 -2.85
N LEU A 216 -5.24 2.75 -3.59
CA LEU A 216 -4.56 2.47 -4.86
C LEU A 216 -4.77 3.60 -5.87
N SER A 217 -5.98 4.14 -5.96
CA SER A 217 -6.34 5.24 -6.86
C SER A 217 -5.61 6.54 -6.52
N ALA A 218 -5.52 6.90 -5.23
CA ALA A 218 -4.85 8.13 -4.80
C ALA A 218 -3.32 8.09 -5.03
N MET A 219 -2.72 6.90 -4.96
CA MET A 219 -1.27 6.71 -5.13
C MET A 219 -0.85 6.43 -6.58
N LEU A 220 -1.77 6.04 -7.46
CA LEU A 220 -1.46 5.62 -8.83
C LEU A 220 -0.73 6.69 -9.65
N GLY A 221 -1.11 7.95 -9.52
CA GLY A 221 -0.45 9.07 -10.21
C GLY A 221 1.03 9.20 -9.81
N GLU A 222 1.31 9.03 -8.52
CA GLU A 222 2.68 9.07 -7.99
C GLU A 222 3.49 7.86 -8.45
N ALA A 223 2.88 6.66 -8.42
CA ALA A 223 3.51 5.43 -8.89
C ALA A 223 3.90 5.52 -10.38
N LYS A 224 3.00 6.00 -11.25
CA LYS A 224 3.27 6.19 -12.68
C LYS A 224 4.36 7.24 -12.94
N GLY A 225 4.50 8.22 -12.06
CA GLY A 225 5.53 9.25 -12.14
C GLY A 225 6.88 8.82 -11.57
N ALA A 226 7.01 7.61 -11.01
CA ALA A 226 8.24 7.13 -10.39
C ALA A 226 9.23 6.60 -11.41
N ASN A 227 10.49 7.03 -11.34
CA ASN A 227 11.58 6.36 -12.05
C ASN A 227 12.16 5.17 -11.25
N CYS A 228 11.33 4.46 -10.50
CA CYS A 228 11.71 3.27 -9.72
C CYS A 228 10.50 2.36 -9.59
N ASP A 229 10.79 1.08 -9.39
CA ASP A 229 9.75 0.08 -9.25
C ASP A 229 9.24 0.00 -7.81
N GLY A 230 10.11 0.25 -6.82
CA GLY A 230 9.75 0.19 -5.42
C GLY A 230 10.74 0.94 -4.54
N ALA A 231 10.35 1.17 -3.28
CA ALA A 231 11.18 1.87 -2.31
C ALA A 231 10.91 1.35 -0.89
N LEU A 232 11.98 1.26 -0.10
CA LEU A 232 11.91 1.23 1.36
C LEU A 232 12.52 2.51 1.89
N SER A 233 11.82 3.20 2.78
CA SER A 233 12.27 4.42 3.44
C SER A 233 12.20 4.23 4.94
N VAL A 234 13.28 4.62 5.63
CA VAL A 234 13.30 4.73 7.09
C VAL A 234 13.57 6.18 7.45
N GLU A 235 12.60 6.84 8.06
CA GLU A 235 12.73 8.19 8.63
C GLU A 235 13.04 8.09 10.11
N LEU A 236 14.05 8.84 10.57
CA LEU A 236 14.47 8.91 11.96
C LEU A 236 14.37 10.36 12.46
N THR A 237 13.26 10.69 13.10
CA THR A 237 13.06 12.03 13.67
C THR A 237 13.74 12.14 15.02
N THR A 238 14.45 13.24 15.23
CA THR A 238 15.15 13.55 16.48
C THR A 238 14.22 13.52 17.68
N GLY A 239 14.73 12.98 18.79
CA GLY A 239 14.05 12.91 20.08
C GLY A 239 14.37 14.09 20.99
N ASN A 240 14.52 13.80 22.28
CA ASN A 240 14.82 14.77 23.33
C ASN A 240 16.22 15.41 23.17
N THR A 241 17.18 14.67 22.62
CA THR A 241 18.52 15.17 22.27
C THR A 241 18.85 14.85 20.81
N PRO A 242 19.78 15.59 20.18
CA PRO A 242 20.12 15.42 18.76
C PRO A 242 20.56 14.01 18.35
N ASP A 243 21.17 13.26 19.28
CA ASP A 243 21.66 11.89 19.11
C ASP A 243 20.59 10.82 19.36
N ARG A 244 19.40 11.20 19.82
CA ARG A 244 18.29 10.29 20.16
C ARG A 244 17.21 10.30 19.08
N VAL A 245 16.53 9.18 18.92
CA VAL A 245 15.41 9.02 17.99
C VAL A 245 14.10 9.04 18.76
N GLY A 246 13.27 10.05 18.50
CA GLY A 246 11.92 10.15 19.07
C GLY A 246 10.90 9.39 18.24
N ASN A 247 11.09 9.37 16.92
CA ASN A 247 10.21 8.66 15.99
C ASN A 247 11.01 7.90 14.93
N ALA A 248 10.61 6.65 14.65
CA ALA A 248 11.13 5.87 13.54
C ALA A 248 9.98 5.41 12.63
N GLN A 249 9.92 5.93 11.41
CA GLN A 249 8.93 5.55 10.41
C GLN A 249 9.55 4.71 9.30
N PHE A 250 9.13 3.46 9.23
CA PHE A 250 9.44 2.53 8.15
C PHE A 250 8.31 2.53 7.15
N THR A 251 8.63 2.63 5.86
CA THR A 251 7.66 2.60 4.77
C THR A 251 8.18 1.76 3.61
N LEU A 252 7.40 0.76 3.21
CA LEU A 252 7.63 -0.06 2.03
C LEU A 252 6.56 0.25 0.97
N LEU A 253 7.02 0.56 -0.24
CA LEU A 253 6.20 0.95 -1.40
C LEU A 253 6.57 0.08 -2.61
N ASP A 254 5.58 -0.50 -3.26
CA ASP A 254 5.73 -1.25 -4.53
C ASP A 254 4.98 -0.52 -5.65
N PHE A 255 5.62 0.48 -6.26
CA PHE A 255 5.03 1.29 -7.33
C PHE A 255 4.67 0.44 -8.55
N LYS A 256 5.54 -0.51 -8.91
CA LYS A 256 5.31 -1.45 -10.00
C LYS A 256 4.05 -2.28 -9.77
N ARG A 257 3.83 -2.75 -8.53
CA ARG A 257 2.59 -3.41 -8.15
C ARG A 257 1.39 -2.48 -8.17
N MET A 258 1.51 -1.24 -7.69
CA MET A 258 0.40 -0.29 -7.76
C MET A 258 -0.08 -0.11 -9.22
N ILE A 259 0.85 0.06 -10.16
CA ILE A 259 0.54 0.23 -11.59
C ILE A 259 -0.12 -1.04 -12.15
N SER A 260 0.49 -2.20 -11.91
CA SER A 260 -0.01 -3.48 -12.44
C SER A 260 -1.37 -3.87 -11.83
N ALA A 261 -1.53 -3.73 -10.52
CA ALA A 261 -2.78 -4.00 -9.83
C ALA A 261 -3.90 -3.06 -10.29
N ALA A 262 -3.61 -1.76 -10.49
CA ALA A 262 -4.62 -0.82 -10.97
C ALA A 262 -5.11 -1.16 -12.40
N ALA A 263 -4.22 -1.66 -13.27
CA ALA A 263 -4.61 -2.12 -14.60
C ALA A 263 -5.52 -3.36 -14.51
N ILE A 264 -5.14 -4.37 -13.72
CA ILE A 264 -5.93 -5.59 -13.50
C ILE A 264 -7.30 -5.27 -12.89
N ASP A 265 -7.32 -4.42 -11.86
CA ASP A 265 -8.55 -4.02 -11.17
C ASP A 265 -9.48 -3.26 -12.12
N GLY A 266 -8.92 -2.37 -12.96
CA GLY A 266 -9.68 -1.65 -13.99
C GLY A 266 -10.31 -2.56 -15.03
N GLU A 267 -9.56 -3.55 -15.55
CA GLU A 267 -10.08 -4.56 -16.48
C GLU A 267 -11.23 -5.37 -15.85
N ALA A 268 -11.04 -5.82 -14.61
CA ALA A 268 -12.02 -6.62 -13.90
C ALA A 268 -13.31 -5.83 -13.57
N LEU A 269 -13.19 -4.54 -13.25
CA LEU A 269 -14.34 -3.66 -13.06
C LEU A 269 -15.10 -3.40 -14.37
N ALA A 270 -14.39 -3.20 -15.48
CA ALA A 270 -15.03 -3.01 -16.79
C ALA A 270 -15.76 -4.27 -17.25
N ALA A 271 -15.19 -5.45 -17.02
CA ALA A 271 -15.83 -6.73 -17.32
C ALA A 271 -17.11 -6.93 -16.46
N GLU A 272 -17.06 -6.61 -15.16
CA GLU A 272 -18.23 -6.67 -14.27
C GLU A 272 -19.37 -5.75 -14.74
N GLN A 273 -19.03 -4.52 -15.14
CA GLN A 273 -20.02 -3.56 -15.66
C GLN A 273 -20.67 -4.06 -16.96
N ASN A 274 -19.88 -4.67 -17.86
CA ASN A 274 -20.39 -5.22 -19.11
C ASN A 274 -21.30 -6.44 -18.90
N GLU A 275 -21.05 -7.28 -17.88
CA GLU A 275 -21.94 -8.40 -17.56
C GLU A 275 -23.27 -7.93 -16.95
N ARG A 276 -23.24 -6.82 -16.20
CA ARG A 276 -24.45 -6.21 -15.63
C ARG A 276 -25.31 -5.47 -16.63
N ASN A 277 -24.66 -4.78 -17.55
CA ASN A 277 -25.28 -4.00 -18.61
C ASN A 277 -24.76 -4.48 -19.96
N PRO A 278 -25.15 -5.69 -20.42
CA PRO A 278 -24.69 -6.22 -21.69
C PRO A 278 -25.13 -5.27 -22.79
N THR A 279 -24.17 -4.67 -23.50
CA THR A 279 -24.47 -3.87 -24.68
C THR A 279 -25.08 -4.81 -25.72
N PRO A 280 -26.28 -4.54 -26.27
CA PRO A 280 -26.88 -5.42 -27.25
C PRO A 280 -25.97 -5.50 -28.48
N ARG A 281 -25.36 -6.67 -28.70
CA ARG A 281 -24.64 -6.97 -29.94
C ARG A 281 -25.67 -7.02 -31.05
N ALA A 282 -25.82 -5.92 -31.77
CA ALA A 282 -26.61 -5.84 -32.99
C ALA A 282 -25.99 -6.76 -34.07
N SER A 283 -26.29 -8.04 -33.96
CA SER A 283 -26.07 -9.03 -35.00
C SER A 283 -27.44 -9.24 -35.64
N ALA A 284 -27.89 -8.27 -36.44
CA ALA A 284 -29.03 -8.52 -37.30
C ALA A 284 -28.67 -9.72 -38.21
N PRO A 285 -29.50 -10.77 -38.27
CA PRO A 285 -29.26 -11.87 -39.21
C PRO A 285 -29.29 -11.29 -40.62
N LYS A 286 -28.26 -11.59 -41.42
CA LYS A 286 -28.29 -11.31 -42.86
C LYS A 286 -29.37 -12.19 -43.47
N LEU A 287 -30.44 -11.56 -43.97
CA LEU A 287 -31.41 -12.18 -44.88
C LEU A 287 -30.77 -12.42 -46.24
#